data_AF-A0A0S8DLM4-F1
#
_entry.id   AF-A0A0S8DLM4-F1
#
_cell.length_a   1.000
_cell.length_b   1.000
_cell.length_c   1.000
_cell.angle_alpha   90.00
_cell.angle_beta   90.00
_cell.angle_gamma   90.00
#
_symmetry.space_group_name_H-M   'P 1'
#
loop_
_entity.id
_entity.type
_entity.pdbx_description
1 polymer ?
#
loop_
_entity_poly.entity_id
_entity_poly.type
_entity_poly.pdbx_seq_one_letter_code
_entity_poly.pdbx_strand_id
1 'polypeptide(L)'
;MEKEEFVVARMKLGKTQKEMSQLLAVSDKAIYSYEAGWRSIPAHVERQTYFLLSRKRGKKRGLPKLCWIVKKCPPKRRKECPAYEYNAGRFCWLINGTICKGKPQLSWKEKMKICRECDVILNLHSSISGS
;
A
#
# COMPACT_ATOMS: atom_id res chain seq x y z
N MET A 1 -3.19 -3.49 -8.13
CA MET A 1 -3.54 -4.69 -7.38
C MET A 1 -4.39 -5.51 -8.32
N GLU A 2 -4.05 -6.76 -8.51
CA GLU A 2 -4.84 -7.68 -9.33
C GLU A 2 -6.00 -8.26 -8.52
N LYS A 3 -6.98 -8.87 -9.19
CA LYS A 3 -8.21 -9.35 -8.53
C LYS A 3 -7.90 -10.42 -7.46
N GLU A 4 -6.95 -11.31 -7.72
CA GLU A 4 -6.51 -12.35 -6.79
C GLU A 4 -5.90 -11.73 -5.53
N GLU A 5 -5.05 -10.71 -5.70
CA GLU A 5 -4.44 -9.98 -4.58
C GLU A 5 -5.51 -9.28 -3.73
N PHE A 6 -6.56 -8.75 -4.35
CA PHE A 6 -7.66 -8.09 -3.66
C PHE A 6 -8.51 -9.09 -2.84
N VAL A 7 -8.82 -10.26 -3.41
CA VAL A 7 -9.51 -11.34 -2.69
C VAL A 7 -8.68 -11.78 -1.48
N VAL A 8 -7.39 -12.05 -1.66
CA VAL A 8 -6.49 -12.44 -0.57
C VAL A 8 -6.40 -11.33 0.48
N ALA A 9 -6.31 -10.06 0.07
CA ALA A 9 -6.32 -8.93 0.98
C ALA A 9 -7.58 -8.90 1.85
N ARG A 10 -8.77 -9.04 1.26
CA ARG A 10 -10.04 -9.07 2.00
C ARG A 10 -10.10 -10.25 2.98
N MET A 11 -9.70 -11.44 2.54
CA MET A 11 -9.64 -12.63 3.41
C MET A 11 -8.67 -12.42 4.56
N LYS A 12 -7.49 -11.85 4.29
CA LYS A 12 -6.51 -11.51 5.34
C LYS A 12 -7.02 -10.45 6.29
N LEU A 13 -7.85 -9.52 5.84
CA LEU A 13 -8.55 -8.57 6.71
C LEU A 13 -9.67 -9.23 7.53
N GLY A 14 -10.09 -10.44 7.17
CA GLY A 14 -11.18 -11.17 7.84
C GLY A 14 -12.51 -10.47 7.62
N LYS A 15 -12.76 -10.04 6.38
CA LYS A 15 -13.92 -9.22 6.01
C LYS A 15 -14.80 -9.93 4.99
N THR A 16 -16.11 -9.82 5.18
CA THR A 16 -17.10 -10.12 4.15
C THR A 16 -17.03 -9.07 3.02
N GLN A 17 -17.63 -9.34 1.86
CA GLN A 17 -17.69 -8.35 0.77
C GLN A 17 -18.42 -7.06 1.21
N LYS A 18 -19.47 -7.18 2.02
CA LYS A 18 -20.25 -6.06 2.56
C LYS A 18 -19.45 -5.22 3.57
N GLU A 19 -18.71 -5.84 4.50
CA GLU A 19 -17.85 -5.05 5.39
C GLU A 19 -16.70 -4.38 4.62
N MET A 20 -16.18 -5.06 3.60
CA MET A 20 -15.11 -4.53 2.76
C MET A 20 -15.60 -3.32 1.94
N SER A 21 -16.84 -3.35 1.43
CA SER A 21 -17.45 -2.22 0.71
C SER A 21 -17.60 -0.99 1.61
N GLN A 22 -18.05 -1.19 2.84
CA GLN A 22 -18.16 -0.14 3.86
C GLN A 22 -16.80 0.46 4.20
N LEU A 23 -15.78 -0.37 4.44
CA LEU A 23 -14.43 0.08 4.77
C LEU A 23 -13.78 0.89 3.65
N LEU A 24 -14.11 0.59 2.39
CA LEU A 24 -13.53 1.23 1.21
C LEU A 24 -14.42 2.32 0.61
N ALA A 25 -15.57 2.61 1.23
CA ALA A 25 -16.57 3.57 0.74
C ALA A 25 -16.97 3.34 -0.74
N VAL A 26 -17.21 2.08 -1.11
CA VAL A 26 -17.71 1.68 -2.44
C VAL A 26 -18.95 0.79 -2.30
N SER A 27 -19.65 0.50 -3.40
CA SER A 27 -20.81 -0.39 -3.36
C SER A 27 -20.43 -1.87 -3.26
N ASP A 28 -21.33 -2.69 -2.74
CA ASP A 28 -21.18 -4.16 -2.73
C ASP A 28 -20.95 -4.71 -4.15
N LYS A 29 -21.66 -4.14 -5.14
CA LYS A 29 -21.49 -4.47 -6.56
C LYS A 29 -20.08 -4.14 -7.06
N ALA A 30 -19.47 -3.06 -6.58
CA ALA A 30 -18.10 -2.72 -6.95
C ALA A 30 -17.10 -3.76 -6.40
N ILE A 31 -17.26 -4.18 -5.14
CA ILE A 31 -16.43 -5.24 -4.55
C ILE A 31 -16.54 -6.54 -5.36
N TYR A 32 -17.78 -6.99 -5.65
CA TYR A 32 -17.99 -8.17 -6.49
C TYR A 32 -17.33 -8.02 -7.87
N SER A 33 -17.51 -6.88 -8.52
CA SER A 33 -16.93 -6.59 -9.84
C SER A 33 -15.39 -6.61 -9.83
N TYR A 34 -14.76 -6.15 -8.75
CA TYR A 34 -13.31 -6.23 -8.56
C TYR A 34 -12.84 -7.68 -8.41
N GLU A 35 -13.50 -8.47 -7.57
CA GLU A 35 -13.13 -9.88 -7.31
C GLU A 35 -13.37 -10.78 -8.52
N ALA A 36 -14.42 -10.52 -9.31
CA ALA A 36 -14.69 -11.22 -10.56
C ALA A 36 -13.72 -10.81 -11.70
N GLY A 37 -13.05 -9.67 -11.57
CA GLY A 37 -12.18 -9.10 -12.60
C GLY A 37 -12.91 -8.37 -13.72
N TRP A 38 -14.20 -8.04 -13.54
CA TRP A 38 -14.97 -7.25 -14.49
C TRP A 38 -14.58 -5.77 -14.48
N ARG A 39 -14.05 -5.29 -13.34
CA ARG A 39 -13.53 -3.94 -13.20
C ARG A 39 -12.16 -3.97 -12.54
N SER A 40 -11.24 -3.17 -13.04
CA SER A 40 -9.93 -2.98 -12.39
C SER A 40 -10.08 -2.26 -11.05
N ILE A 41 -9.21 -2.60 -10.10
CA ILE A 41 -9.19 -1.98 -8.77
C ILE A 41 -8.66 -0.55 -8.89
N PRO A 42 -9.45 0.48 -8.53
CA PRO A 42 -9.00 1.87 -8.58
C PRO A 42 -7.85 2.15 -7.60
N ALA A 43 -7.03 3.16 -7.91
CA ALA A 43 -5.88 3.53 -7.08
C ALA A 43 -6.24 3.85 -5.62
N HIS A 44 -7.37 4.52 -5.38
CA HIS A 44 -7.80 4.85 -4.01
C HIS A 44 -8.22 3.59 -3.22
N VAL A 45 -8.85 2.61 -3.88
CA VAL A 45 -9.20 1.32 -3.29
C VAL A 45 -7.95 0.54 -2.93
N GLU A 46 -7.00 0.41 -3.85
CA GLU A 46 -5.71 -0.25 -3.60
C GLU A 46 -4.98 0.43 -2.44
N ARG A 47 -4.91 1.76 -2.45
CA ARG A 47 -4.26 2.57 -1.42
C ARG A 47 -4.84 2.31 -0.02
N GLN A 48 -6.17 2.37 0.10
CA GLN A 48 -6.86 2.15 1.38
C GLN A 48 -6.76 0.69 1.83
N THR A 49 -6.78 -0.26 0.89
CA THR A 49 -6.60 -1.68 1.19
C THR A 49 -5.21 -1.96 1.80
N TYR A 50 -4.14 -1.42 1.21
CA TYR A 50 -2.80 -1.52 1.81
C TYR A 50 -2.72 -0.85 3.18
N PHE A 51 -3.39 0.29 3.37
CA PHE A 51 -3.47 0.94 4.67
C PHE A 51 -4.07 0.02 5.73
N LEU A 52 -5.25 -0.56 5.47
CA LEU A 52 -5.90 -1.48 6.39
C LEU A 52 -5.03 -2.71 6.70
N LEU A 53 -4.41 -3.32 5.68
CA LEU A 53 -3.50 -4.45 5.86
C LEU A 53 -2.31 -4.07 6.76
N SER A 54 -1.74 -2.87 6.57
CA SER A 54 -0.62 -2.38 7.38
C SER A 54 -0.98 -2.23 8.85
N ARG A 55 -2.25 -1.90 9.16
CA ARG A 55 -2.77 -1.79 10.52
C ARG A 55 -3.07 -3.14 11.14
N LYS A 56 -3.56 -4.12 10.37
CA LYS A 56 -3.86 -5.47 10.85
C LYS A 56 -2.60 -6.25 11.26
N ARG A 57 -1.44 -5.94 10.67
CA ARG A 57 -0.18 -6.68 10.89
C ARG A 57 0.31 -6.72 12.35
N GLY A 58 -0.27 -5.89 13.25
CA GLY A 58 -0.09 -5.97 14.71
C GLY A 58 1.33 -5.67 15.20
N LYS A 59 1.51 -5.49 16.52
CA LYS A 59 2.82 -5.21 17.15
C LYS A 59 3.80 -6.42 17.10
N LYS A 60 3.32 -7.62 16.75
CA LYS A 60 4.07 -8.89 16.83
C LYS A 60 5.30 -9.01 15.90
N ARG A 61 5.46 -8.13 14.90
CA ARG A 61 6.60 -8.13 13.96
C ARG A 61 7.52 -6.91 14.08
N GLY A 62 7.39 -6.14 15.17
CA GLY A 62 8.08 -4.86 15.33
C GLY A 62 7.52 -3.77 14.42
N LEU A 63 7.76 -2.50 14.76
CA LEU A 63 7.26 -1.38 13.94
C LEU A 63 8.06 -1.30 12.61
N PRO A 64 7.42 -1.10 11.44
CA PRO A 64 8.10 -1.04 10.14
C PRO A 64 9.17 0.06 10.10
N LYS A 65 10.44 -0.26 9.89
CA LYS A 65 11.54 0.73 9.91
C LYS A 65 11.25 1.91 8.97
N LEU A 66 11.69 3.11 9.35
CA LEU A 66 11.52 4.33 8.56
C LEU A 66 12.22 4.18 7.20
N CYS A 67 11.54 4.54 6.10
CA CYS A 67 12.05 4.26 4.75
C CYS A 67 13.45 4.84 4.48
N TRP A 68 13.79 6.00 5.03
CA TRP A 68 15.12 6.62 4.83
C TRP A 68 16.24 5.90 5.58
N ILE A 69 15.93 5.17 6.66
CA ILE A 69 16.90 4.30 7.33
C ILE A 69 17.12 3.06 6.46
N VAL A 70 16.03 2.43 6.01
CA VAL A 70 16.07 1.21 5.21
C VAL A 70 16.75 1.44 3.86
N LYS A 71 16.43 2.54 3.17
CA LYS A 71 16.97 2.87 1.86
C LYS A 71 18.23 3.76 1.92
N LYS A 72 18.73 4.06 3.13
CA LYS A 72 19.91 4.92 3.34
C LYS A 72 19.84 6.23 2.54
N CYS A 73 18.72 6.95 2.66
CA CYS A 73 18.52 8.17 1.88
C CYS A 73 19.51 9.28 2.31
N PRO A 74 20.18 9.97 1.36
CA PRO A 74 21.10 11.05 1.70
C PRO A 74 20.36 12.24 2.33
N PRO A 75 21.01 13.03 3.22
CA PRO A 75 20.35 14.09 3.98
C PRO A 75 19.58 15.10 3.12
N LYS A 76 20.16 15.54 1.99
CA LYS A 76 19.51 16.48 1.06
C LYS A 76 18.16 15.96 0.55
N ARG A 77 18.18 14.76 -0.06
CA ARG A 77 16.98 14.08 -0.56
C ARG A 77 15.96 13.81 0.55
N ARG A 78 16.43 13.47 1.75
CA ARG A 78 15.56 13.18 2.89
C ARG A 78 14.79 14.45 3.30
N LYS A 79 15.45 15.60 3.42
CA LYS A 79 14.83 16.88 3.80
C LYS A 79 13.76 17.34 2.81
N GLU A 80 13.92 17.04 1.52
CA GLU A 80 12.97 17.39 0.45
C GLU A 80 11.84 16.36 0.29
N CYS A 81 11.88 15.22 0.98
CA CYS A 81 10.93 14.13 0.76
C CYS A 81 9.68 14.29 1.64
N PRO A 82 8.46 14.27 1.06
CA PRO A 82 7.21 14.32 1.83
C PRO A 82 7.10 13.26 2.93
N ALA A 83 7.66 12.07 2.71
CA ALA A 83 7.64 11.02 3.74
C ALA A 83 8.41 11.43 5.00
N TYR A 84 9.46 12.25 4.87
CA TYR A 84 10.22 12.77 6.00
C TYR A 84 9.52 13.98 6.63
N GLU A 85 9.07 14.93 5.80
CA GLU A 85 8.34 16.13 6.22
C GLU A 85 7.14 15.79 7.11
N TYR A 86 6.32 14.82 6.70
CA TYR A 86 5.10 14.43 7.42
C TYR A 86 5.31 13.26 8.40
N ASN A 87 6.56 12.94 8.77
CA ASN A 87 6.89 11.82 9.66
C ASN A 87 6.26 10.47 9.24
N ALA A 88 6.07 10.29 7.93
CA ALA A 88 5.37 9.17 7.34
C ALA A 88 6.32 8.10 6.80
N GLY A 89 7.55 8.01 7.34
CA GLY A 89 8.58 7.08 6.86
C GLY A 89 8.14 5.62 6.86
N ARG A 90 7.26 5.22 7.78
CA ARG A 90 6.70 3.85 7.85
C ARG A 90 5.60 3.60 6.80
N PHE A 91 5.04 4.67 6.25
CA PHE A 91 3.94 4.68 5.28
C PHE A 91 4.34 5.45 4.02
N CYS A 92 5.64 5.50 3.68
CA CYS A 92 6.09 6.30 2.54
C CYS A 92 5.44 5.84 1.23
N TRP A 93 5.02 4.58 1.14
CA TRP A 93 4.29 3.99 0.03
C TRP A 93 2.86 4.53 -0.12
N LEU A 94 2.28 5.13 0.93
CA LEU A 94 0.93 5.71 0.93
C LEU A 94 0.90 7.10 0.28
N ILE A 95 2.03 7.81 0.28
CA ILE A 95 2.13 9.22 -0.09
C ILE A 95 2.78 9.38 -1.48
N ASN A 96 2.13 10.09 -2.39
CA ASN A 96 2.73 10.48 -3.67
C ASN A 96 3.70 11.66 -3.49
N GLY A 97 4.55 11.93 -4.48
CA GLY A 97 5.57 12.98 -4.41
C GLY A 97 6.84 12.59 -3.65
N THR A 98 6.87 11.45 -2.97
CA THR A 98 8.10 10.93 -2.34
C THR A 98 9.24 10.81 -3.34
N ILE A 99 10.46 11.16 -2.91
CA ILE A 99 11.66 11.20 -3.77
C ILE A 99 12.40 9.84 -3.76
N CYS A 100 11.66 8.74 -3.95
CA CYS A 100 12.27 7.41 -4.05
C CYS A 100 13.09 7.30 -5.35
N LYS A 101 14.25 6.63 -5.31
CA LYS A 101 15.21 6.55 -6.45
C LYS A 101 15.66 7.92 -6.99
N GLY A 102 15.60 8.98 -6.17
CA GLY A 102 16.09 10.32 -6.53
C GLY A 102 15.13 11.16 -7.38
N LYS A 103 13.91 10.67 -7.66
CA LYS A 103 12.90 11.41 -8.42
C LYS A 103 11.52 11.40 -7.74
N PRO A 104 10.70 12.45 -7.88
CA PRO A 104 9.34 12.47 -7.36
C PRO A 104 8.49 11.34 -7.96
N GLN A 105 7.75 10.62 -7.12
CA GLN A 105 6.82 9.57 -7.54
C GLN A 105 5.40 10.12 -7.65
N LEU A 106 5.00 10.57 -8.84
CA LEU A 106 3.80 11.39 -9.04
C LEU A 106 2.50 10.58 -9.20
N SER A 107 2.51 9.46 -9.93
CA SER A 107 1.32 8.62 -10.10
C SER A 107 1.35 7.42 -9.17
N TRP A 108 0.16 6.97 -8.74
CA TRP A 108 0.04 5.77 -7.91
C TRP A 108 0.58 4.53 -8.62
N LYS A 109 0.26 4.38 -9.92
CA LYS A 109 0.71 3.25 -10.75
C LYS A 109 2.23 3.14 -10.81
N GLU A 110 2.93 4.22 -11.14
CA GLU A 110 4.40 4.21 -11.22
C GLU A 110 5.05 4.03 -9.86
N LYS A 111 4.47 4.67 -8.82
CA LYS A 111 4.93 4.50 -7.45
C LYS A 111 4.84 3.05 -7.00
N MET A 112 3.72 2.38 -7.27
CA MET A 112 3.50 1.00 -6.84
C MET A 112 4.39 -0.01 -7.55
N LYS A 113 4.82 0.24 -8.80
CA LYS A 113 5.87 -0.59 -9.45
C LYS A 113 7.14 -0.66 -8.59
N ILE A 114 7.59 0.48 -8.07
CA ILE A 114 8.79 0.55 -7.23
C ILE A 114 8.50 0.09 -5.80
N CYS A 115 7.34 0.43 -5.26
CA CYS A 115 7.01 0.12 -3.88
C CYS A 115 6.83 -1.39 -3.67
N ARG A 116 6.20 -2.13 -4.58
CA ARG A 116 5.96 -3.58 -4.43
C ARG A 116 7.25 -4.40 -4.19
N GLU A 117 8.37 -3.94 -4.75
CA GLU A 117 9.71 -4.53 -4.58
C GLU A 117 10.51 -3.93 -3.42
N CYS A 118 9.97 -2.96 -2.69
CA CYS A 118 10.67 -2.20 -1.67
C CYS A 118 10.48 -2.83 -0.28
N ASP A 119 11.57 -3.08 0.43
CA ASP A 119 11.64 -3.65 1.79
C ASP A 119 10.64 -3.05 2.81
N VAL A 120 10.26 -1.77 2.64
CA VAL A 120 9.32 -1.05 3.52
C VAL A 120 7.90 -1.64 3.44
N ILE A 121 7.48 -2.09 2.26
CA ILE A 121 6.14 -2.66 2.00
C ILE A 121 6.20 -4.10 1.48
N LEU A 122 7.36 -4.62 1.05
CA LEU A 122 7.53 -5.96 0.47
C LEU A 122 6.84 -7.03 1.32
N ASN A 123 7.11 -6.97 2.60
CA ASN A 123 6.56 -7.80 3.67
C ASN A 123 5.01 -7.78 3.78
N LEU A 124 4.38 -6.68 3.37
CA LEU A 124 2.93 -6.49 3.29
C LEU A 124 2.41 -7.00 1.94
N HIS A 125 3.08 -6.63 0.86
CA HIS A 125 2.71 -7.00 -0.51
C HIS A 125 2.85 -8.50 -0.78
N SER A 126 3.98 -9.12 -0.43
CA SER A 126 4.21 -10.58 -0.52
C SER A 126 3.22 -11.40 0.30
N SER A 127 2.53 -10.77 1.25
CA SER A 127 1.47 -11.45 1.98
C SER A 127 0.20 -11.57 1.15
N ILE A 128 -0.04 -10.74 0.15
CA ILE A 128 -1.25 -10.80 -0.68
C ILE A 128 -0.95 -11.25 -2.11
N SER A 129 0.30 -11.13 -2.54
CA SER A 129 0.79 -11.67 -3.81
C SER A 129 1.15 -13.14 -3.60
N GLY A 130 0.45 -14.03 -4.31
CA GLY A 130 0.79 -15.45 -4.35
C GLY A 130 2.19 -15.65 -4.93
N SER A 131 2.91 -16.64 -4.40
CA SER A 131 4.11 -17.23 -5.01
C SER A 131 3.74 -17.93 -6.31
#